data_AF-A0A955FD88-F1
#
_entry.id   AF-A0A955FD88-F1
#
_cell.length_a   1.000
_cell.length_b   1.000
_cell.length_c   1.000
_cell.angle_alpha   90.00
_cell.angle_beta   90.00
_cell.angle_gamma   90.00
#
_symmetry.space_group_name_H-M   'P 1'
#
loop_
_entity.id
_entity.type
_entity.pdbx_description
1 polymer ?
#
loop_
_entity_poly.entity_id
_entity_poly.type
_entity_poly.pdbx_seq_one_letter_code
_entity_poly.pdbx_strand_id
1 'polypeptide(L)'
;MHISIVDIIILVLIVGSVFRGYQIGFIRQLSSTIGFIIGLYPGSVISSVAMSHIDGPMKPLAGLSILLAVCFVFMTVGELIAVRVRHSLRNKWLRDFDDLLGSFIAVVTLLLGVWLANALFQLAPSSTFQSLLKDSRILGYLDRSLPPASNMLSSLNKLIDPNNSPQVFAGREPSPTATYTLPNPDTHSAILSAIRPSVVKIEGLGCGGVVDGSGWVAGPDRVVTNAHVVAGVRSPKISDANGVHDTSVVLFDPTNDIAMLRTSDLAGKPLGFSIDTMKSATEVFALGYPGGGKYTVQPGVVLDEFTALGQDIYGKQRTVRSVYSVQTTIVPGNSGGPIVDTSGTVRAVVFATSTTYNNVGYALTMAQ
;
A
#
# COMPACT_ATOMS: atom_id res chain seq x y z
N MET A 1 -10.81 33.62 23.75
CA MET A 1 -10.79 33.00 22.41
C MET A 1 -9.32 32.71 22.11
N HIS A 2 -8.85 31.47 22.28
CA HIS A 2 -7.42 31.15 22.17
C HIS A 2 -7.06 30.81 20.72
N ILE A 3 -6.07 31.54 20.19
CA ILE A 3 -5.38 31.26 18.93
C ILE A 3 -4.16 30.42 19.30
N SER A 4 -3.99 29.25 18.69
CA SER A 4 -2.84 28.39 19.01
C SER A 4 -1.56 28.94 18.39
N ILE A 5 -0.40 28.52 18.90
CA ILE A 5 0.90 28.87 18.30
C ILE A 5 0.97 28.39 16.85
N VAL A 6 0.38 27.22 16.55
CA VAL A 6 0.30 26.66 15.20
C VAL A 6 -0.54 27.58 14.29
N ASP A 7 -1.66 28.10 14.77
CA ASP A 7 -2.48 29.04 14.00
C ASP A 7 -1.71 30.33 13.67
N ILE A 8 -0.91 30.86 14.62
CA ILE A 8 -0.06 32.04 14.38
C ILE A 8 0.98 31.74 13.28
N ILE A 9 1.64 30.58 13.35
CA ILE A 9 2.63 30.18 12.34
C ILE A 9 1.97 30.07 10.96
N ILE A 10 0.80 29.42 10.87
CA ILE A 10 0.07 29.29 9.60
C ILE A 10 -0.32 30.67 9.06
N LEU A 11 -0.79 31.59 9.91
CA LEU A 11 -1.14 32.95 9.49
C LEU A 11 0.08 33.73 8.95
N VAL A 12 1.24 33.62 9.61
CA VAL A 12 2.49 34.23 9.12
C VAL A 12 2.88 33.64 7.76
N LEU A 13 2.78 32.32 7.60
CA LEU A 13 3.04 31.66 6.32
C LEU A 13 2.03 32.08 5.23
N ILE A 14 0.75 32.26 5.56
CA ILE A 14 -0.27 32.76 4.63
C ILE A 14 0.13 34.14 4.13
N VAL A 15 0.46 35.06 5.03
CA VAL A 15 0.90 36.42 4.66
C VAL A 15 2.13 36.36 3.75
N GLY A 16 3.15 35.57 4.11
CA GLY A 16 4.33 35.35 3.26
C GLY A 16 3.98 34.76 1.90
N SER A 17 3.03 33.82 1.84
CA SER A 17 2.59 33.18 0.60
C SER A 17 1.85 34.15 -0.33
N VAL A 18 1.09 35.10 0.22
CA VAL A 18 0.43 36.15 -0.57
C VAL A 18 1.48 37.03 -1.26
N PHE A 19 2.47 37.51 -0.51
CA PHE A 19 3.55 38.33 -1.09
C PHE A 19 4.36 37.57 -2.15
N ARG A 20 4.74 36.32 -1.85
CA ARG A 20 5.48 35.48 -2.79
C ARG A 20 4.64 35.17 -4.03
N GLY A 21 3.38 34.80 -3.86
CA GLY A 21 2.47 34.47 -4.97
C GLY A 21 2.22 35.67 -5.87
N TYR A 22 2.09 36.86 -5.29
CA TYR A 22 1.98 38.10 -6.06
C TYR A 22 3.25 38.40 -6.89
N GLN A 23 4.45 38.13 -6.35
CA GLN A 23 5.70 38.33 -7.07
C GLN A 23 5.93 37.31 -8.20
N ILE A 24 5.49 36.06 -7.99
CA ILE A 24 5.69 34.95 -8.92
C ILE A 24 4.66 34.97 -10.06
N GLY A 25 3.39 35.25 -9.72
CA GLY A 25 2.25 35.19 -10.63
C GLY A 25 1.66 33.81 -10.84
N PHE A 26 0.39 33.79 -11.24
CA PHE A 26 -0.38 32.58 -11.48
C PHE A 26 0.21 31.71 -12.59
N ILE A 27 0.56 32.28 -13.74
CA ILE A 27 1.08 31.53 -14.90
C ILE A 27 2.33 30.74 -14.51
N ARG A 28 3.26 31.36 -13.77
CA ARG A 28 4.47 30.67 -13.34
C ARG A 28 4.18 29.55 -12.34
N GLN A 29 3.28 29.78 -11.40
CA GLN A 29 2.90 28.76 -10.42
C GLN A 29 2.11 27.60 -11.04
N LEU A 30 1.25 27.89 -12.02
CA LEU A 30 0.51 26.87 -12.75
C LEU A 30 1.44 26.04 -13.63
N SER A 31 2.32 26.67 -14.41
CA SER A 31 3.26 25.96 -15.27
C SER A 31 4.27 25.14 -14.48
N SER A 32 4.74 25.61 -13.32
CA SER A 32 5.63 24.83 -12.45
C SER A 32 4.92 23.59 -11.89
N THR A 33 3.66 23.74 -11.48
CA THR A 33 2.81 22.63 -11.00
C THR A 33 2.55 21.61 -12.11
N ILE A 34 2.19 22.08 -13.30
CA ILE A 34 2.00 21.20 -14.48
C ILE A 34 3.31 20.49 -14.82
N GLY A 35 4.44 21.20 -14.82
CA GLY A 35 5.76 20.61 -15.01
C GLY A 35 6.05 19.50 -14.00
N PHE A 36 5.85 19.76 -12.71
CA PHE A 36 6.02 18.76 -11.66
C PHE A 36 5.15 17.52 -11.89
N ILE A 37 3.87 17.69 -12.20
CA ILE A 37 2.93 16.59 -12.46
C ILE A 37 3.35 15.79 -13.69
N ILE A 38 3.73 16.45 -14.78
CA ILE A 38 4.24 15.78 -16.00
C ILE A 38 5.49 14.97 -15.67
N GLY A 39 6.35 15.48 -14.77
CA GLY A 39 7.55 14.80 -14.32
C GLY A 39 7.30 13.49 -13.55
N LEU A 40 6.11 13.27 -13.00
CA LEU A 40 5.78 12.05 -12.26
C LEU A 40 5.86 10.79 -13.13
N TYR A 41 5.41 10.87 -14.39
CA TYR A 41 5.43 9.72 -15.31
C TYR A 41 6.84 9.27 -15.70
N PRO A 42 7.70 10.12 -16.31
CA PRO A 42 9.07 9.72 -16.60
C PRO A 42 9.86 9.47 -15.31
N GLY A 43 9.56 10.19 -14.23
CA GLY A 43 10.20 10.00 -12.94
C GLY A 43 9.91 8.62 -12.33
N SER A 44 8.68 8.11 -12.43
CA SER A 44 8.33 6.78 -11.95
C SER A 44 8.98 5.68 -12.78
N VAL A 45 9.03 5.83 -14.11
CA VAL A 45 9.71 4.89 -15.01
C VAL A 45 11.22 4.84 -14.71
N ILE A 46 11.89 5.99 -14.65
CA ILE A 46 13.32 6.07 -14.37
C ILE A 46 13.63 5.54 -12.96
N SER A 47 12.81 5.89 -11.97
CA SER A 47 12.95 5.39 -10.61
C SER A 47 12.82 3.87 -10.57
N SER A 48 11.81 3.28 -11.21
CA SER A 48 11.62 1.83 -11.28
C SER A 48 12.81 1.10 -11.89
N VAL A 49 13.35 1.61 -13.01
CA VAL A 49 14.54 1.03 -13.68
C VAL A 49 15.79 1.18 -12.80
N ALA A 50 15.96 2.31 -12.12
CA ALA A 50 17.08 2.48 -11.20
C ALA A 50 16.95 1.53 -9.99
N MET A 51 15.74 1.29 -9.50
CA MET A 51 15.47 0.40 -8.37
C MET A 51 15.77 -1.06 -8.69
N SER A 52 15.81 -1.48 -9.95
CA SER A 52 16.23 -2.85 -10.29
C SER A 52 17.72 -3.11 -10.05
N HIS A 53 18.53 -2.07 -9.84
CA HIS A 53 19.99 -2.15 -9.65
C HIS A 53 20.46 -1.79 -8.24
N ILE A 54 19.55 -1.33 -7.38
CA ILE A 54 19.86 -0.89 -6.01
C ILE A 54 19.22 -1.86 -5.04
N ASP A 55 20.03 -2.46 -4.17
CA ASP A 55 19.57 -3.31 -3.07
C ASP A 55 19.94 -2.72 -1.71
N GLY A 56 19.20 -3.11 -0.67
CA GLY A 56 19.44 -2.68 0.70
C GLY A 56 18.41 -1.66 1.25
N PRO A 57 18.60 -1.23 2.50
CA PRO A 57 17.58 -0.48 3.26
C PRO A 57 17.31 0.93 2.71
N MET A 58 18.23 1.48 1.91
CA MET A 58 18.09 2.81 1.31
C MET A 58 17.32 2.79 -0.02
N LYS A 59 16.92 1.62 -0.53
CA LYS A 59 16.24 1.48 -1.83
C LYS A 59 14.98 2.35 -1.96
N PRO A 60 14.03 2.38 -0.99
CA PRO A 60 12.85 3.24 -1.11
C PRO A 60 13.19 4.74 -1.11
N LEU A 61 14.16 5.14 -0.29
CA LEU A 61 14.67 6.52 -0.21
C LEU A 61 15.34 6.94 -1.52
N ALA A 62 16.13 6.06 -2.13
CA ALA A 62 16.76 6.30 -3.43
C ALA A 62 15.71 6.43 -4.55
N GLY A 63 14.71 5.54 -4.57
CA GLY A 63 13.62 5.59 -5.54
C GLY A 63 12.80 6.87 -5.45
N LEU A 64 12.46 7.30 -4.23
CA LEU A 64 11.77 8.57 -4.00
C LEU A 64 12.64 9.77 -4.40
N SER A 65 13.94 9.73 -4.09
CA SER A 65 14.86 10.81 -4.44
C SER A 65 15.00 10.99 -5.95
N ILE A 66 15.10 9.89 -6.71
CA ILE A 66 15.17 9.91 -8.17
C ILE A 66 13.87 10.45 -8.77
N LEU A 67 12.72 9.96 -8.27
CA LEU A 67 11.41 10.46 -8.70
C LEU A 67 11.30 11.98 -8.50
N LEU A 68 11.63 12.47 -7.30
CA LEU A 68 11.56 13.89 -6.97
C LEU A 68 12.54 14.72 -7.81
N ALA A 69 13.75 14.22 -8.04
CA ALA A 69 14.74 14.90 -8.88
C ALA A 69 14.20 15.11 -10.31
N VAL A 70 13.60 14.08 -10.92
CA VAL A 70 12.98 14.21 -12.25
C VAL A 70 11.81 15.20 -12.20
N CYS A 71 10.95 15.15 -11.19
CA CYS A 71 9.85 16.10 -11.04
C CYS A 71 10.33 17.55 -10.94
N PHE A 72 11.41 17.81 -10.19
CA PHE A 72 11.99 19.16 -10.06
C PHE A 72 12.62 19.67 -11.36
N VAL A 73 13.20 18.78 -12.19
CA VAL A 73 13.68 19.16 -13.53
C VAL A 73 12.51 19.64 -14.39
N PHE A 74 11.43 18.87 -14.47
CA PHE A 74 10.26 19.27 -15.27
C PHE A 74 9.55 20.51 -14.71
N MET A 75 9.48 20.65 -13.38
CA MET A 75 9.00 21.86 -12.72
C MET A 75 9.80 23.09 -13.18
N THR A 76 11.13 22.99 -13.20
CA THR A 76 12.04 24.07 -13.64
C THR A 76 11.80 24.42 -15.10
N VAL A 77 11.64 23.41 -15.98
CA VAL A 77 11.29 23.64 -17.40
C VAL A 77 9.96 24.39 -17.51
N GLY A 78 8.94 23.99 -16.75
CA GLY A 78 7.65 24.68 -16.70
C GLY A 78 7.78 26.15 -16.26
N GLU A 79 8.62 26.43 -15.26
CA GLU A 79 8.90 27.81 -14.84
C GLU A 79 9.60 28.64 -15.92
N LEU A 80 10.58 28.07 -16.62
CA LEU A 80 11.30 28.76 -17.69
C LEU A 80 10.35 29.14 -18.84
N ILE A 81 9.45 28.22 -19.22
CA ILE A 81 8.40 28.48 -20.21
C ILE A 81 7.49 29.60 -19.71
N ALA A 82 7.04 29.56 -18.47
CA ALA A 82 6.16 30.58 -17.90
C ALA A 82 6.80 31.96 -17.84
N VAL A 83 8.08 32.07 -17.48
CA VAL A 83 8.81 33.35 -17.51
C VAL A 83 8.80 33.93 -18.93
N ARG A 84 8.99 33.08 -19.94
CA ARG A 84 8.90 33.48 -21.36
C ARG A 84 7.50 33.98 -21.73
N VAL A 85 6.46 33.24 -21.33
CA VAL A 85 5.05 33.58 -21.60
C VAL A 85 4.65 34.88 -20.90
N ARG A 86 5.00 35.03 -19.63
CA ARG A 86 4.72 36.22 -18.82
C ARG A 86 5.40 37.47 -19.39
N HIS A 87 6.59 37.35 -19.96
CA HIS A 87 7.24 38.47 -20.66
C HIS A 87 6.49 38.90 -21.93
N SER A 88 5.68 38.02 -22.53
CA SER A 88 4.82 38.37 -23.67
C SER A 88 3.61 39.23 -23.26
N LEU A 89 3.23 39.21 -21.97
CA LEU A 89 2.13 40.02 -21.43
C LEU A 89 2.56 41.48 -21.29
N ARG A 90 2.40 42.26 -22.36
CA ARG A 90 2.65 43.70 -22.39
C ARG A 90 1.59 44.51 -21.63
N ASN A 91 0.37 44.00 -21.51
CA ASN A 91 -0.73 44.73 -20.88
C ASN A 91 -0.62 44.68 -19.35
N LYS A 92 -0.54 45.86 -18.72
CA LYS A 92 -0.46 46.00 -17.26
C LYS A 92 -1.62 45.31 -16.53
N TRP A 93 -2.84 45.46 -17.04
CA TRP A 93 -4.03 44.84 -16.45
C TRP A 93 -3.96 43.30 -16.41
N LEU A 94 -3.48 42.67 -17.49
CA LEU A 94 -3.30 41.21 -17.53
C LEU A 94 -2.22 40.73 -16.55
N ARG A 95 -1.18 41.54 -16.34
CA ARG A 95 -0.11 41.23 -15.38
C ARG A 95 -0.57 41.37 -13.94
N ASP A 96 -1.28 42.45 -13.61
CA ASP A 96 -1.85 42.65 -12.28
C ASP A 96 -2.86 41.53 -11.94
N PHE A 97 -3.63 41.06 -12.92
CA PHE A 97 -4.54 39.93 -12.75
C PHE A 97 -3.81 38.60 -12.52
N ASP A 98 -2.72 38.35 -13.26
CA ASP A 98 -1.84 37.20 -13.06
C ASP A 98 -1.22 37.19 -11.66
N ASP A 99 -0.77 38.36 -11.18
CA ASP A 99 -0.18 38.53 -9.84
C ASP A 99 -1.22 38.28 -8.73
N LEU A 100 -2.43 38.82 -8.89
CA LEU A 100 -3.52 38.62 -7.94
C LEU A 100 -3.94 37.15 -7.86
N LEU A 101 -4.13 36.48 -9.00
CA LEU A 101 -4.40 35.04 -9.02
C LEU A 101 -3.25 34.22 -8.44
N GLY A 102 -2.00 34.65 -8.67
CA GLY A 102 -0.81 34.02 -8.11
C GLY A 102 -0.83 34.02 -6.58
N SER A 103 -1.21 35.15 -5.98
CA SER A 103 -1.37 35.26 -4.52
C SER A 103 -2.46 34.33 -3.97
N PHE A 104 -3.59 34.22 -4.66
CA PHE A 104 -4.69 33.33 -4.26
C PHE A 104 -4.27 31.86 -4.32
N ILE A 105 -3.69 31.43 -5.44
CA ILE A 105 -3.21 30.05 -5.60
C ILE A 105 -2.12 29.73 -4.59
N ALA A 106 -1.19 30.65 -4.29
CA ALA A 106 -0.16 30.42 -3.30
C ALA A 106 -0.72 30.12 -1.90
N VAL A 107 -1.78 30.82 -1.49
CA VAL A 107 -2.49 30.55 -0.23
C VAL A 107 -3.16 29.17 -0.27
N VAL A 108 -3.86 28.85 -1.37
CA VAL A 108 -4.52 27.53 -1.52
C VAL A 108 -3.48 26.40 -1.46
N THR A 109 -2.37 26.52 -2.19
CA THR A 109 -1.28 25.54 -2.18
C THR A 109 -0.68 25.38 -0.79
N LEU A 110 -0.46 26.48 -0.05
CA LEU A 110 0.04 26.44 1.31
C LEU A 110 -0.92 25.68 2.23
N LEU A 111 -2.22 26.00 2.18
CA LEU A 111 -3.22 25.36 3.04
C LEU A 111 -3.36 23.87 2.75
N LEU A 112 -3.33 23.47 1.47
CA LEU A 112 -3.31 22.05 1.08
C LEU A 112 -2.03 21.35 1.56
N GLY A 113 -0.87 22.00 1.46
CA GLY A 113 0.39 21.46 1.96
C GLY A 113 0.40 21.27 3.48
N VAL A 114 -0.12 22.25 4.23
CA VAL A 114 -0.27 22.19 5.68
C VAL A 114 -1.26 21.10 6.10
N TRP A 115 -2.39 20.97 5.39
CA TRP A 115 -3.35 19.90 5.59
C TRP A 115 -2.74 18.51 5.35
N LEU A 116 -2.01 18.34 4.25
CA LEU A 116 -1.33 17.08 3.95
C LEU A 116 -0.24 16.75 4.98
N ALA A 117 0.56 17.74 5.38
CA ALA A 117 1.57 17.56 6.41
C ALA A 117 0.96 17.13 7.75
N ASN A 118 -0.15 17.75 8.16
CA ASN A 118 -0.89 17.35 9.37
C ASN A 118 -1.28 15.87 9.33
N ALA A 119 -1.80 15.39 8.19
CA ALA A 119 -2.14 13.99 8.02
C ALA A 119 -0.95 13.04 8.17
N LEU A 120 0.23 13.42 7.63
CA LEU A 120 1.45 12.65 7.80
C LEU A 120 1.94 12.64 9.25
N PHE A 121 1.83 13.77 9.96
CA PHE A 121 2.22 13.86 11.37
C PHE A 121 1.32 13.06 12.30
N GLN A 122 0.05 12.83 11.93
CA GLN A 122 -0.84 11.96 12.69
C GLN A 122 -0.44 10.48 12.62
N LEU A 123 0.35 10.08 11.62
CA LEU A 123 0.92 8.73 11.52
C LEU A 123 2.16 8.55 12.41
N ALA A 124 2.78 9.64 12.86
CA ALA A 124 3.97 9.60 13.72
C ALA A 124 3.62 9.29 15.20
N PRO A 125 4.59 8.85 16.03
CA PRO A 125 4.38 8.64 17.46
C PRO A 125 3.89 9.89 18.19
N SER A 126 3.01 9.70 19.18
CA SER A 126 2.43 10.80 19.96
C SER A 126 3.52 11.58 20.71
N SER A 127 3.64 12.86 20.40
CA SER A 127 4.60 13.79 20.99
C SER A 127 3.88 15.07 21.43
N THR A 128 4.56 15.88 22.26
CA THR A 128 4.10 17.24 22.64
C THR A 128 3.81 18.12 21.43
N PHE A 129 4.43 17.84 20.28
CA PHE A 129 4.15 18.54 19.03
C PHE A 129 2.76 18.22 18.47
N GLN A 130 2.28 16.98 18.59
CA GLN A 130 0.94 16.61 18.13
C GLN A 130 -0.19 17.25 18.94
N SER A 131 -0.01 17.46 20.25
CA SER A 131 -1.00 18.19 21.05
C SER A 131 -1.13 19.64 20.57
N LEU A 132 -0.02 20.28 20.19
CA LEU A 132 -0.05 21.63 19.62
C LEU A 132 -0.78 21.70 18.28
N LEU A 133 -0.66 20.66 17.43
CA LEU A 133 -1.40 20.56 16.16
C LEU A 133 -2.91 20.36 16.39
N LYS A 134 -3.28 19.50 17.35
CA LYS A 134 -4.69 19.23 17.68
C LYS A 134 -5.44 20.46 18.19
N ASP A 135 -4.74 21.37 18.86
CA ASP A 135 -5.31 22.62 19.37
C ASP A 135 -5.48 23.70 18.28
N SER A 136 -5.02 23.46 17.04
CA SER A 136 -5.16 24.41 15.93
C SER A 136 -6.58 24.46 15.38
N ARG A 137 -7.13 25.68 15.30
CA ARG A 137 -8.44 25.93 14.69
C ARG A 137 -8.39 25.85 13.18
N ILE A 138 -7.31 26.35 12.57
CA ILE A 138 -7.16 26.34 11.12
C ILE A 138 -7.06 24.90 10.62
N LEU A 139 -6.23 24.08 11.25
CA LEU A 139 -6.13 22.65 10.93
C LEU A 139 -7.47 21.93 11.18
N GLY A 140 -8.11 22.20 12.32
CA GLY A 140 -9.43 21.63 12.61
C GLY A 140 -10.52 22.02 11.60
N TYR A 141 -10.45 23.22 11.01
CA TYR A 141 -11.36 23.65 9.94
C TYR A 141 -11.03 22.98 8.60
N LEU A 142 -9.75 22.88 8.25
CA LEU A 142 -9.29 22.19 7.03
C LEU A 142 -9.69 20.70 7.06
N ASP A 143 -9.45 20.01 8.17
CA ASP A 143 -9.79 18.59 8.35
C ASP A 143 -11.31 18.32 8.26
N ARG A 144 -12.16 19.29 8.62
CA ARG A 144 -13.62 19.17 8.47
C ARG A 144 -14.13 19.50 7.07
N SER A 145 -13.44 20.40 6.37
CA SER A 145 -13.90 20.95 5.09
C SER A 145 -13.36 20.17 3.88
N LEU A 146 -12.19 19.55 4.04
CA LEU A 146 -11.55 18.73 3.01
C LEU A 146 -11.87 17.24 3.24
N PRO A 147 -11.87 16.41 2.18
CA PRO A 147 -11.94 14.96 2.34
C PRO A 147 -10.83 14.45 3.26
N PRO A 148 -10.97 13.31 3.94
CA PRO A 148 -9.89 12.71 4.72
C PRO A 148 -8.63 12.52 3.86
N ALA A 149 -7.47 12.97 4.34
CA ALA A 149 -6.20 12.86 3.61
C ALA A 149 -5.81 11.41 3.32
N SER A 150 -6.25 10.47 4.17
CA SER A 150 -6.13 9.03 3.96
C SER A 150 -6.74 8.56 2.63
N ASN A 151 -7.79 9.22 2.13
CA ASN A 151 -8.40 8.91 0.83
C ASN A 151 -7.51 9.33 -0.34
N MET A 152 -6.80 10.45 -0.22
CA MET A 152 -5.83 10.89 -1.24
C MET A 152 -4.56 10.04 -1.19
N LEU A 153 -4.05 9.75 0.00
CA LEU A 153 -2.88 8.87 0.20
C LEU A 153 -3.16 7.46 -0.31
N SER A 154 -4.35 6.90 -0.05
CA SER A 154 -4.76 5.61 -0.63
C SER A 154 -4.90 5.65 -2.15
N SER A 155 -5.39 6.75 -2.72
CA SER A 155 -5.45 6.94 -4.18
C SER A 155 -4.06 7.05 -4.82
N LEU A 156 -3.11 7.70 -4.14
CA LEU A 156 -1.70 7.72 -4.53
C LEU A 156 -1.05 6.34 -4.40
N ASN A 157 -1.32 5.62 -3.31
CA ASN A 157 -0.85 4.24 -3.15
C ASN A 157 -1.38 3.33 -4.25
N LYS A 158 -2.61 3.51 -4.76
CA LYS A 158 -3.13 2.76 -5.92
C LYS A 158 -2.35 2.99 -7.22
N LEU A 159 -1.67 4.12 -7.36
CA LEU A 159 -0.79 4.40 -8.51
C LEU A 159 0.60 3.77 -8.35
N ILE A 160 1.00 3.46 -7.11
CA ILE A 160 2.31 2.90 -6.76
C ILE A 160 2.23 1.37 -6.61
N ASP A 161 1.12 0.86 -6.07
CA ASP A 161 0.80 -0.55 -5.89
C ASP A 161 -0.53 -0.89 -6.61
N PRO A 162 -0.47 -1.24 -7.91
CA PRO A 162 -1.66 -1.57 -8.71
C PRO A 162 -2.35 -2.86 -8.25
N ASN A 163 -1.73 -3.65 -7.35
CA ASN A 163 -2.28 -4.91 -6.82
C ASN A 163 -3.27 -4.70 -5.66
N ASN A 164 -3.50 -3.45 -5.24
CA ASN A 164 -4.64 -3.07 -4.41
C ASN A 164 -4.68 -3.82 -3.06
N SER A 165 -3.52 -3.96 -2.40
CA SER A 165 -3.37 -4.65 -1.11
C SER A 165 -4.36 -4.11 -0.07
N PRO A 166 -5.12 -4.96 0.63
CA PRO A 166 -6.16 -4.53 1.55
C PRO A 166 -5.58 -3.79 2.76
N GLN A 167 -6.27 -2.73 3.21
CA GLN A 167 -5.94 -2.09 4.48
C GLN A 167 -6.42 -2.96 5.66
N VAL A 168 -5.46 -3.60 6.32
CA VAL A 168 -5.72 -4.46 7.49
C VAL A 168 -6.30 -3.67 8.66
N PHE A 169 -5.77 -2.46 8.89
CA PHE A 169 -6.15 -1.60 10.01
C PHE A 169 -6.64 -0.26 9.51
N ALA A 170 -7.78 0.19 10.02
CA ALA A 170 -8.25 1.56 9.85
C ALA A 170 -7.48 2.58 10.73
N GLY A 171 -6.49 2.12 11.49
CA GLY A 171 -5.70 2.88 12.45
C GLY A 171 -4.30 2.30 12.62
N ARG A 172 -3.73 2.42 13.81
CA ARG A 172 -2.37 1.93 14.11
C ARG A 172 -2.31 0.41 14.12
N GLU A 173 -1.26 -0.13 13.52
CA GLU A 173 -0.93 -1.56 13.64
C GLU A 173 -0.55 -1.90 15.09
N PRO A 174 -0.93 -3.08 15.61
CA PRO A 174 -0.44 -3.57 16.90
C PRO A 174 1.08 -3.71 16.88
N SER A 175 1.74 -3.25 17.94
CA SER A 175 3.18 -3.47 18.11
C SER A 175 3.47 -4.96 18.32
N PRO A 176 4.45 -5.55 17.62
CA PRO A 176 4.92 -6.90 17.90
C PRO A 176 5.34 -7.04 19.37
N THR A 177 4.79 -8.06 20.03
CA THR A 177 5.01 -8.29 21.47
C THR A 177 6.39 -8.90 21.76
N ALA A 178 6.99 -9.57 20.78
CA ALA A 178 8.28 -10.24 20.88
C ALA A 178 8.94 -10.43 19.52
N THR A 179 10.21 -10.84 19.55
CA THR A 179 10.94 -11.33 18.38
C THR A 179 11.46 -12.73 18.68
N TYR A 180 11.23 -13.66 17.77
CA TYR A 180 11.61 -15.07 17.90
C TYR A 180 12.70 -15.45 16.89
N THR A 181 13.42 -16.52 17.19
CA THR A 181 14.28 -17.18 16.19
C THR A 181 13.38 -17.92 15.19
N LEU A 182 13.60 -17.70 13.90
CA LEU A 182 12.81 -18.36 12.85
C LEU A 182 13.21 -19.86 12.74
N PRO A 183 12.24 -20.76 12.48
CA PRO A 183 12.54 -22.17 12.27
C PRO A 183 13.38 -22.38 11.01
N ASN A 184 14.19 -23.43 10.98
CA ASN A 184 14.93 -23.82 9.77
C ASN A 184 14.03 -24.68 8.86
N PRO A 185 13.70 -24.26 7.63
CA PRO A 185 12.90 -25.09 6.71
C PRO A 185 13.51 -26.46 6.40
N ASP A 186 14.85 -26.60 6.44
CA ASP A 186 15.54 -27.85 6.09
C ASP A 186 15.19 -29.00 7.04
N THR A 187 14.92 -28.70 8.32
CA THR A 187 14.50 -29.70 9.31
C THR A 187 13.09 -30.23 9.05
N HIS A 188 12.31 -29.55 8.20
CA HIS A 188 10.95 -29.92 7.79
C HIS A 188 10.85 -30.22 6.29
N SER A 189 11.99 -30.41 5.60
CA SER A 189 12.05 -30.57 4.15
C SER A 189 11.17 -31.70 3.61
N ALA A 190 11.05 -32.82 4.33
CA ALA A 190 10.22 -33.96 3.92
C ALA A 190 8.73 -33.59 3.82
N ILE A 191 8.17 -32.96 4.86
CA ILE A 191 6.76 -32.56 4.88
C ILE A 191 6.49 -31.40 3.92
N LEU A 192 7.39 -30.40 3.88
CA LEU A 192 7.28 -29.25 2.98
C LEU A 192 7.34 -29.66 1.51
N SER A 193 8.17 -30.65 1.17
CA SER A 193 8.24 -31.21 -0.19
C SER A 193 6.98 -31.99 -0.55
N ALA A 194 6.37 -32.70 0.41
CA ALA A 194 5.17 -33.48 0.19
C ALA A 194 3.94 -32.60 -0.11
N ILE A 195 3.82 -31.45 0.55
CA ILE A 195 2.67 -30.53 0.39
C ILE A 195 2.86 -29.49 -0.72
N ARG A 196 4.10 -29.27 -1.19
CA ARG A 196 4.41 -28.30 -2.25
C ARG A 196 3.50 -28.38 -3.48
N PRO A 197 3.19 -29.57 -4.05
CA PRO A 197 2.33 -29.65 -5.24
C PRO A 197 0.92 -29.09 -5.03
N SER A 198 0.48 -28.96 -3.77
CA SER A 198 -0.84 -28.44 -3.40
C SER A 198 -0.88 -26.93 -3.21
N VAL A 199 0.24 -26.24 -3.37
CA VAL A 199 0.32 -24.78 -3.38
C VAL A 199 0.46 -24.35 -4.82
N VAL A 200 -0.37 -23.41 -5.25
CA VAL A 200 -0.50 -23.01 -6.65
C VAL A 200 -0.26 -21.52 -6.83
N LYS A 201 0.26 -21.15 -8.01
CA LYS A 201 0.37 -19.75 -8.40
C LYS A 201 -0.92 -19.33 -9.09
N ILE A 202 -1.41 -18.13 -8.78
CA ILE A 202 -2.59 -17.54 -9.43
C ILE A 202 -2.14 -16.31 -10.19
N GLU A 203 -2.54 -16.21 -11.45
CA GLU A 203 -2.18 -15.09 -12.34
C GLU A 203 -3.37 -14.64 -13.15
N GLY A 204 -3.43 -13.35 -13.48
CA GLY A 204 -4.38 -12.87 -14.47
C GLY A 204 -4.20 -11.41 -14.83
N LEU A 205 -4.93 -10.99 -15.87
CA LEU A 205 -4.95 -9.59 -16.30
C LEU A 205 -6.13 -8.87 -15.65
N GLY A 206 -5.82 -7.92 -14.76
CA GLY A 206 -6.76 -7.00 -14.16
C GLY A 206 -6.77 -5.64 -14.85
N CYS A 207 -7.56 -4.69 -14.34
CA CYS A 207 -7.67 -3.34 -14.89
C CYS A 207 -6.35 -2.53 -14.80
N GLY A 208 -5.42 -2.92 -13.92
CA GLY A 208 -4.16 -2.23 -13.66
C GLY A 208 -2.89 -2.95 -14.16
N GLY A 209 -3.03 -4.10 -14.84
CA GLY A 209 -1.89 -4.92 -15.29
C GLY A 209 -2.02 -6.39 -14.89
N VAL A 210 -0.87 -7.06 -14.84
CA VAL A 210 -0.78 -8.45 -14.34
C VAL A 210 -0.96 -8.44 -12.83
N VAL A 211 -1.86 -9.30 -12.35
CA VAL A 211 -2.09 -9.58 -10.93
C VAL A 211 -1.56 -10.99 -10.65
N ASP A 212 -0.74 -11.10 -9.62
CA ASP A 212 -0.14 -12.35 -9.17
C ASP A 212 -0.49 -12.61 -7.69
N GLY A 213 -0.75 -13.88 -7.37
CA GLY A 213 -0.98 -14.33 -6.01
C GLY A 213 -0.68 -15.81 -5.84
N SER A 214 -0.96 -16.30 -4.65
CA SER A 214 -0.84 -17.70 -4.27
C SER A 214 -2.21 -18.26 -3.91
N GLY A 215 -2.32 -19.58 -3.97
CA GLY A 215 -3.47 -20.31 -3.48
C GLY A 215 -3.06 -21.71 -3.05
N TRP A 216 -4.02 -22.46 -2.51
CA TRP A 216 -3.79 -23.85 -2.15
C TRP A 216 -5.02 -24.71 -2.39
N VAL A 217 -4.79 -25.99 -2.70
CA VAL A 217 -5.85 -26.96 -2.93
C VAL A 217 -6.51 -27.30 -1.61
N ALA A 218 -7.74 -26.83 -1.42
CA ALA A 218 -8.51 -27.01 -0.18
C ALA A 218 -9.53 -28.15 -0.27
N GLY A 219 -9.83 -28.61 -1.47
CA GLY A 219 -10.76 -29.70 -1.73
C GLY A 219 -10.69 -30.17 -3.17
N PRO A 220 -11.45 -31.22 -3.53
CA PRO A 220 -11.55 -31.69 -4.92
C PRO A 220 -11.96 -30.53 -5.83
N ASP A 221 -11.11 -30.21 -6.80
CA ASP A 221 -11.27 -29.11 -7.74
C ASP A 221 -11.55 -27.75 -7.05
N ARG A 222 -11.02 -27.52 -5.85
CA ARG A 222 -11.19 -26.27 -5.09
C ARG A 222 -9.85 -25.73 -4.63
N VAL A 223 -9.59 -24.48 -5.01
CA VAL A 223 -8.44 -23.70 -4.57
C VAL A 223 -8.92 -22.51 -3.78
N VAL A 224 -8.37 -22.32 -2.58
CA VAL A 224 -8.58 -21.12 -1.77
C VAL A 224 -7.49 -20.10 -2.07
N THR A 225 -7.87 -18.84 -2.12
CA THR A 225 -6.98 -17.68 -2.27
C THR A 225 -7.64 -16.44 -1.65
N ASN A 226 -7.03 -15.27 -1.78
CA ASN A 226 -7.67 -14.01 -1.40
C ASN A 226 -8.59 -13.46 -2.50
N ALA A 227 -9.61 -12.72 -2.10
CA ALA A 227 -10.52 -12.07 -3.05
C ALA A 227 -9.81 -10.99 -3.85
N HIS A 228 -8.88 -10.23 -3.25
CA HIS A 228 -8.13 -9.19 -3.98
C HIS A 228 -7.25 -9.76 -5.09
N VAL A 229 -6.76 -11.00 -4.98
CA VAL A 229 -5.95 -11.68 -6.02
C VAL A 229 -6.75 -11.87 -7.32
N VAL A 230 -8.06 -12.04 -7.23
CA VAL A 230 -8.95 -12.26 -8.39
C VAL A 230 -9.90 -11.11 -8.67
N ALA A 231 -9.78 -10.01 -7.93
CA ALA A 231 -10.62 -8.83 -8.08
C ALA A 231 -10.34 -8.13 -9.42
N GLY A 232 -11.37 -7.98 -10.26
CA GLY A 232 -11.22 -7.34 -11.57
C GLY A 232 -10.48 -8.20 -12.62
N VAL A 233 -10.12 -9.43 -12.28
CA VAL A 233 -9.50 -10.39 -13.20
C VAL A 233 -10.61 -11.18 -13.90
N ARG A 234 -10.73 -11.06 -15.23
CA ARG A 234 -11.80 -11.72 -15.99
C ARG A 234 -11.69 -13.24 -16.05
N SER A 235 -10.46 -13.75 -16.15
CA SER A 235 -10.17 -15.18 -16.31
C SER A 235 -8.88 -15.52 -15.60
N PRO A 236 -8.90 -15.66 -14.25
CA PRO A 236 -7.71 -16.03 -13.50
C PRO A 236 -7.25 -17.43 -13.92
N LYS A 237 -5.93 -17.61 -14.00
CA LYS A 237 -5.27 -18.87 -14.32
C LYS A 237 -4.59 -19.39 -13.07
N ILE A 238 -4.58 -20.71 -12.93
CA ILE A 238 -3.76 -21.40 -11.93
C ILE A 238 -2.56 -22.03 -12.65
N SER A 239 -1.35 -21.80 -12.14
CA SER A 239 -0.12 -22.44 -12.60
C SER A 239 0.40 -23.36 -11.50
N ASP A 240 0.63 -24.63 -11.83
CA ASP A 240 1.18 -25.64 -10.93
C ASP A 240 2.22 -26.54 -11.65
N ALA A 241 2.54 -27.71 -11.08
CA ALA A 241 3.49 -28.64 -11.69
C ALA A 241 2.97 -29.37 -12.94
N ASN A 242 1.64 -29.42 -13.14
CA ASN A 242 0.99 -30.03 -14.31
C ASN A 242 0.82 -29.02 -15.45
N GLY A 243 0.93 -27.72 -15.19
CA GLY A 243 0.89 -26.68 -16.20
C GLY A 243 0.00 -25.50 -15.80
N VAL A 244 -0.62 -24.89 -16.80
CA VAL A 244 -1.53 -23.74 -16.64
C VAL A 244 -2.96 -24.21 -16.85
N HIS A 245 -3.83 -23.86 -15.91
CA HIS A 245 -5.22 -24.32 -15.84
C HIS A 245 -6.19 -23.16 -15.94
N ASP A 246 -7.28 -23.38 -16.66
CA ASP A 246 -8.44 -22.50 -16.68
C ASP A 246 -9.23 -22.63 -15.37
N THR A 247 -9.68 -21.49 -14.83
CA THR A 247 -10.37 -21.47 -13.54
C THR A 247 -11.65 -20.66 -13.61
N SER A 248 -12.55 -20.95 -12.67
CA SER A 248 -13.75 -20.14 -12.43
C SER A 248 -13.82 -19.74 -10.96
N VAL A 249 -14.12 -18.48 -10.69
CA VAL A 249 -14.38 -18.00 -9.33
C VAL A 249 -15.76 -18.54 -8.91
N VAL A 250 -15.79 -19.39 -7.88
CA VAL A 250 -17.03 -19.99 -7.35
C VAL A 250 -17.46 -19.38 -6.02
N LEU A 251 -16.54 -18.71 -5.32
CA LEU A 251 -16.84 -17.87 -4.16
C LEU A 251 -15.97 -16.62 -4.23
N PHE A 252 -16.56 -15.47 -3.91
CA PHE A 252 -15.88 -14.19 -3.83
C PHE A 252 -16.45 -13.41 -2.65
N ASP A 253 -15.67 -13.33 -1.58
CA ASP A 253 -16.01 -12.57 -0.36
C ASP A 253 -15.07 -11.35 -0.23
N PRO A 254 -15.53 -10.16 -0.65
CA PRO A 254 -14.74 -8.93 -0.52
C PRO A 254 -14.61 -8.46 0.94
N THR A 255 -15.46 -8.93 1.84
CA THR A 255 -15.50 -8.51 3.25
C THR A 255 -14.37 -9.18 4.02
N ASN A 256 -14.23 -10.50 3.84
CA ASN A 256 -13.18 -11.30 4.50
C ASN A 256 -11.91 -11.46 3.66
N ASP A 257 -11.93 -10.95 2.42
CA ASP A 257 -10.83 -11.10 1.47
C ASP A 257 -10.50 -12.56 1.16
N ILE A 258 -11.53 -13.36 0.93
CA ILE A 258 -11.41 -14.78 0.56
C ILE A 258 -12.12 -15.04 -0.76
N ALA A 259 -11.48 -15.83 -1.61
CA ALA A 259 -12.08 -16.37 -2.81
C ALA A 259 -11.81 -17.88 -2.91
N MET A 260 -12.72 -18.57 -3.60
CA MET A 260 -12.55 -19.96 -3.97
C MET A 260 -12.63 -20.09 -5.49
N LEU A 261 -11.64 -20.74 -6.06
CA LEU A 261 -11.54 -21.06 -7.47
C LEU A 261 -11.87 -22.53 -7.69
N ARG A 262 -12.51 -22.83 -8.82
CA ARG A 262 -12.74 -24.19 -9.31
C ARG A 262 -11.93 -24.42 -10.56
N THR A 263 -11.14 -25.50 -10.54
CA THR A 263 -10.27 -25.97 -11.62
C THR A 263 -10.03 -27.48 -11.43
N SER A 264 -9.86 -28.23 -12.51
CA SER A 264 -9.52 -29.66 -12.48
C SER A 264 -8.02 -29.88 -12.70
N ASP A 265 -7.59 -31.14 -12.65
CA ASP A 265 -6.28 -31.62 -13.13
C ASP A 265 -5.05 -31.02 -12.41
N LEU A 266 -5.24 -30.58 -11.17
CA LEU A 266 -4.18 -30.05 -10.32
C LEU A 266 -3.18 -31.14 -9.91
N ALA A 267 -1.90 -30.75 -9.80
CA ALA A 267 -0.80 -31.63 -9.39
C ALA A 267 -0.89 -32.07 -7.92
N GLY A 268 -1.42 -31.20 -7.06
CA GLY A 268 -1.51 -31.43 -5.63
C GLY A 268 -2.84 -31.98 -5.15
N LYS A 269 -2.79 -32.67 -4.01
CA LYS A 269 -3.97 -33.14 -3.29
C LYS A 269 -4.48 -32.08 -2.30
N PRO A 270 -5.76 -32.11 -1.91
CA PRO A 270 -6.26 -31.22 -0.87
C PRO A 270 -5.40 -31.28 0.40
N LEU A 271 -5.03 -30.11 0.93
CA LEU A 271 -4.36 -30.00 2.22
C LEU A 271 -5.40 -30.05 3.35
N GLY A 272 -5.03 -30.72 4.45
CA GLY A 272 -5.78 -30.62 5.68
C GLY A 272 -5.64 -29.23 6.29
N PHE A 273 -6.69 -28.74 6.92
CA PHE A 273 -6.67 -27.49 7.68
C PHE A 273 -7.24 -27.70 9.08
N SER A 274 -6.82 -26.87 10.03
CA SER A 274 -7.37 -26.85 11.39
C SER A 274 -7.82 -25.45 11.76
N ILE A 275 -9.00 -25.37 12.40
CA ILE A 275 -9.55 -24.13 12.98
C ILE A 275 -9.06 -23.89 14.40
N ASP A 276 -8.23 -24.79 14.96
CA ASP A 276 -7.67 -24.63 16.29
C ASP A 276 -6.72 -23.43 16.33
N THR A 277 -6.87 -22.61 17.37
CA THR A 277 -6.06 -21.41 17.57
C THR A 277 -4.57 -21.76 17.73
N MET A 278 -3.69 -21.05 17.03
CA MET A 278 -2.25 -21.14 17.25
C MET A 278 -1.82 -20.23 18.40
N LYS A 279 -0.96 -20.74 19.29
CA LYS A 279 -0.40 -19.94 20.37
C LYS A 279 0.75 -19.07 19.85
N SER A 280 1.05 -17.99 20.57
CA SER A 280 2.31 -17.25 20.37
C SER A 280 3.51 -18.20 20.47
N ALA A 281 4.57 -17.89 19.71
CA ALA A 281 5.77 -18.70 19.52
C ALA A 281 5.57 -20.02 18.73
N THR A 282 4.41 -20.25 18.11
CA THR A 282 4.21 -21.42 17.23
C THR A 282 5.01 -21.24 15.94
N GLU A 283 5.85 -22.22 15.61
CA GLU A 283 6.58 -22.30 14.34
C GLU A 283 5.63 -22.60 13.17
N VAL A 284 5.76 -21.83 12.10
CA VAL A 284 4.94 -21.94 10.90
C VAL A 284 5.75 -21.69 9.64
N PHE A 285 5.20 -22.05 8.49
CA PHE A 285 5.78 -21.76 7.18
C PHE A 285 4.72 -21.13 6.26
N ALA A 286 5.02 -19.96 5.71
CA ALA A 286 4.22 -19.36 4.65
C ALA A 286 4.70 -19.89 3.30
N LEU A 287 3.79 -20.49 2.54
CA LEU A 287 4.09 -21.11 1.25
C LEU A 287 3.45 -20.28 0.14
N GLY A 288 4.20 -19.99 -0.92
CA GLY A 288 3.66 -19.19 -2.01
C GLY A 288 4.67 -18.80 -3.08
N TYR A 289 4.24 -17.86 -3.92
CA TYR A 289 4.91 -17.38 -5.12
C TYR A 289 5.19 -15.87 -5.02
N PRO A 290 6.11 -15.44 -4.13
CA PRO A 290 6.44 -14.03 -3.94
C PRO A 290 6.86 -13.38 -5.26
N GLY A 291 6.32 -12.20 -5.52
CA GLY A 291 6.54 -11.40 -6.73
C GLY A 291 6.09 -12.07 -8.01
N GLY A 292 5.19 -13.08 -7.94
CA GLY A 292 4.86 -13.92 -9.08
C GLY A 292 6.04 -14.83 -9.52
N GLY A 293 7.04 -15.01 -8.67
CA GLY A 293 8.25 -15.74 -9.00
C GLY A 293 8.12 -17.26 -8.85
N LYS A 294 9.22 -17.88 -8.39
CA LYS A 294 9.24 -19.31 -8.08
C LYS A 294 8.56 -19.58 -6.74
N TYR A 295 8.11 -20.82 -6.54
CA TYR A 295 7.64 -21.31 -5.24
C TYR A 295 8.72 -21.08 -4.16
N THR A 296 8.31 -20.57 -3.01
CA THR A 296 9.16 -20.37 -1.84
C THR A 296 8.51 -20.91 -0.57
N VAL A 297 9.36 -21.27 0.38
CA VAL A 297 8.97 -21.56 1.77
C VAL A 297 9.56 -20.46 2.63
N GLN A 298 8.72 -19.67 3.28
CA GLN A 298 9.15 -18.63 4.20
C GLN A 298 8.95 -19.11 5.64
N PRO A 299 10.01 -19.27 6.44
CA PRO A 299 9.86 -19.62 7.84
C PRO A 299 9.20 -18.47 8.60
N GLY A 300 8.42 -18.81 9.61
CA GLY A 300 7.69 -17.85 10.41
C GLY A 300 7.43 -18.33 11.83
N VAL A 301 7.08 -17.38 12.69
CA VAL A 301 6.62 -17.64 14.06
C VAL A 301 5.38 -16.80 14.34
N VAL A 302 4.33 -17.42 14.88
CA VAL A 302 3.12 -16.71 15.30
C VAL A 302 3.45 -15.78 16.47
N LEU A 303 3.12 -14.50 16.31
CA LEU A 303 3.33 -13.47 17.33
C LEU A 303 2.11 -13.36 18.24
N ASP A 304 0.94 -13.13 17.64
CA ASP A 304 -0.30 -12.93 18.37
C ASP A 304 -1.53 -13.18 17.48
N GLU A 305 -2.68 -13.44 18.13
CA GLU A 305 -4.01 -13.53 17.50
C GLU A 305 -4.88 -12.39 18.01
N PHE A 306 -5.50 -11.63 17.10
CA PHE A 306 -6.37 -10.54 17.49
C PHE A 306 -7.44 -10.24 16.44
N THR A 307 -8.43 -9.46 16.85
CA THR A 307 -9.47 -8.95 15.95
C THR A 307 -9.03 -7.64 15.33
N ALA A 308 -8.81 -7.62 14.02
CA ALA A 308 -8.50 -6.43 13.25
C ALA A 308 -9.76 -5.71 12.77
N LEU A 309 -9.79 -4.38 12.98
CA LEU A 309 -10.81 -3.48 12.41
C LEU A 309 -10.23 -2.79 11.18
N GLY A 310 -10.65 -3.23 10.00
CA GLY A 310 -10.15 -2.77 8.71
C GLY A 310 -11.27 -2.36 7.76
N GLN A 311 -10.95 -2.37 6.46
CA GLN A 311 -11.93 -2.19 5.39
C GLN A 311 -12.00 -3.42 4.49
N ASP A 312 -13.10 -3.57 3.76
CA ASP A 312 -13.22 -4.51 2.65
C ASP A 312 -12.14 -4.25 1.57
N ILE A 313 -11.96 -5.18 0.63
CA ILE A 313 -10.95 -5.06 -0.43
C ILE A 313 -11.15 -3.84 -1.36
N TYR A 314 -12.31 -3.17 -1.29
CA TYR A 314 -12.64 -1.99 -2.08
C TYR A 314 -12.52 -0.67 -1.31
N GLY A 315 -12.23 -0.74 -0.01
CA GLY A 315 -12.19 0.41 0.89
C GLY A 315 -13.57 1.04 1.16
N LYS A 316 -14.66 0.30 0.96
CA LYS A 316 -16.04 0.85 1.02
C LYS A 316 -16.72 0.59 2.35
N GLN A 317 -16.56 -0.59 2.91
CA GLN A 317 -17.19 -0.99 4.16
C GLN A 317 -16.16 -1.32 5.23
N ARG A 318 -16.50 -1.05 6.49
CA ARG A 318 -15.71 -1.53 7.64
C ARG A 318 -15.93 -3.02 7.80
N THR A 319 -14.87 -3.73 8.17
CA THR A 319 -14.89 -5.16 8.40
C THR A 319 -14.09 -5.51 9.64
N VAL A 320 -14.48 -6.63 10.24
CA VAL A 320 -13.90 -7.18 11.46
C VAL A 320 -13.36 -8.54 11.09
N ARG A 321 -12.05 -8.74 11.24
CA ARG A 321 -11.39 -9.99 10.86
C ARG A 321 -10.60 -10.56 12.02
N SER A 322 -10.72 -11.86 12.26
CA SER A 322 -9.76 -12.55 13.13
C SER A 322 -8.47 -12.82 12.36
N VAL A 323 -7.34 -12.35 12.88
CA VAL A 323 -6.05 -12.42 12.19
C VAL A 323 -4.93 -12.87 13.13
N TYR A 324 -3.97 -13.58 12.56
CA TYR A 324 -2.65 -13.76 13.14
C TYR A 324 -1.70 -12.67 12.65
N SER A 325 -0.90 -12.15 13.57
CA SER A 325 0.39 -11.54 13.23
C SER A 325 1.47 -12.61 13.27
N VAL A 326 2.32 -12.63 12.24
CA VAL A 326 3.36 -13.65 12.08
C VAL A 326 4.67 -12.95 11.77
N GLN A 327 5.72 -13.27 12.52
CA GLN A 327 7.07 -12.85 12.20
C GLN A 327 7.55 -13.64 11.00
N THR A 328 7.46 -13.07 9.79
CA THR A 328 7.87 -13.70 8.53
C THR A 328 7.97 -12.65 7.41
N THR A 329 8.54 -13.01 6.26
CA THR A 329 8.84 -12.06 5.17
C THR A 329 7.76 -12.07 4.08
N ILE A 330 6.59 -11.52 4.37
CA ILE A 330 5.52 -11.41 3.38
C ILE A 330 5.78 -10.26 2.41
N VAL A 331 5.78 -10.58 1.11
CA VAL A 331 5.81 -9.63 0.00
C VAL A 331 4.63 -9.88 -0.96
N PRO A 332 4.28 -8.94 -1.86
CA PRO A 332 3.26 -9.17 -2.90
C PRO A 332 3.47 -10.50 -3.61
N GLY A 333 2.40 -11.21 -3.97
CA GLY A 333 2.43 -12.56 -4.54
C GLY A 333 2.28 -13.70 -3.51
N ASN A 334 2.57 -13.46 -2.22
CA ASN A 334 2.24 -14.45 -1.16
C ASN A 334 0.76 -14.47 -0.80
N SER A 335 0.00 -13.40 -1.09
CA SER A 335 -1.43 -13.29 -0.80
C SER A 335 -2.19 -14.51 -1.30
N GLY A 336 -3.02 -15.08 -0.43
CA GLY A 336 -3.82 -16.29 -0.66
C GLY A 336 -3.06 -17.59 -0.41
N GLY A 337 -1.74 -17.52 -0.20
CA GLY A 337 -0.91 -18.66 0.15
C GLY A 337 -1.21 -19.19 1.57
N PRO A 338 -1.07 -20.51 1.79
CA PRO A 338 -1.32 -21.09 3.11
C PRO A 338 -0.14 -20.80 4.05
N ILE A 339 -0.47 -20.54 5.32
CA ILE A 339 0.43 -20.75 6.44
C ILE A 339 0.19 -22.14 6.99
N VAL A 340 1.23 -22.96 7.05
CA VAL A 340 1.18 -24.31 7.60
C VAL A 340 1.99 -24.42 8.88
N ASP A 341 1.57 -25.30 9.79
CA ASP A 341 2.39 -25.68 10.94
C ASP A 341 3.46 -26.73 10.55
N THR A 342 4.25 -27.15 11.53
CA THR A 342 5.32 -28.14 11.34
C THR A 342 4.85 -29.53 10.91
N SER A 343 3.53 -29.80 10.98
CA SER A 343 2.89 -31.03 10.47
C SER A 343 2.41 -30.92 9.02
N GLY A 344 2.50 -29.73 8.41
CA GLY A 344 1.98 -29.46 7.06
C GLY A 344 0.47 -29.19 7.03
N THR A 345 -0.17 -29.01 8.18
CA THR A 345 -1.60 -28.65 8.27
C THR A 345 -1.75 -27.16 8.07
N VAL A 346 -2.70 -26.72 7.24
CA VAL A 346 -3.00 -25.30 7.01
C VAL A 346 -3.67 -24.70 8.25
N ARG A 347 -3.12 -23.59 8.74
CA ARG A 347 -3.57 -22.90 9.97
C ARG A 347 -3.97 -21.45 9.76
N ALA A 348 -3.61 -20.86 8.62
CA ALA A 348 -4.04 -19.50 8.25
C ALA A 348 -3.85 -19.25 6.75
N VAL A 349 -4.41 -18.16 6.24
CA VAL A 349 -4.23 -17.70 4.85
C VAL A 349 -3.56 -16.34 4.86
N VAL A 350 -2.37 -16.21 4.23
CA VAL A 350 -1.67 -14.93 4.11
C VAL A 350 -2.55 -13.95 3.36
N PHE A 351 -2.73 -12.72 3.87
CA PHE A 351 -3.52 -11.71 3.16
C PHE A 351 -2.88 -10.32 3.10
N ALA A 352 -1.94 -10.01 4.00
CA ALA A 352 -1.28 -8.71 4.01
C ALA A 352 0.10 -8.75 4.66
N THR A 353 0.87 -7.69 4.44
CA THR A 353 2.16 -7.42 5.09
C THR A 353 2.06 -6.16 5.93
N SER A 354 2.85 -6.06 6.99
CA SER A 354 2.91 -4.86 7.82
C SER A 354 3.49 -3.69 7.05
N THR A 355 2.86 -2.53 7.19
CA THR A 355 3.36 -1.26 6.66
C THR A 355 4.25 -0.51 7.65
N THR A 356 4.31 -0.99 8.90
CA THR A 356 5.00 -0.33 10.02
C THR A 356 6.21 -1.13 10.51
N TYR A 357 6.08 -2.46 10.61
CA TYR A 357 7.08 -3.34 11.20
C TYR A 357 7.67 -4.26 10.13
N ASN A 358 8.98 -4.18 9.95
CA ASN A 358 9.68 -5.10 9.06
C ASN A 358 9.48 -6.54 9.54
N ASN A 359 9.36 -7.48 8.58
CA ASN A 359 9.24 -8.91 8.85
C ASN A 359 8.00 -9.30 9.68
N VAL A 360 6.91 -8.53 9.59
CA VAL A 360 5.61 -8.90 10.14
C VAL A 360 4.61 -9.05 8.99
N GLY A 361 3.98 -10.22 8.91
CA GLY A 361 2.87 -10.53 8.01
C GLY A 361 1.57 -10.71 8.77
N TYR A 362 0.46 -10.56 8.07
CA TYR A 362 -0.88 -10.82 8.59
C TYR A 362 -1.56 -11.93 7.80
N ALA A 363 -2.18 -12.85 8.54
CA ALA A 363 -2.89 -13.99 7.98
C ALA A 363 -4.28 -14.14 8.61
N LEU A 364 -5.28 -14.46 7.81
CA LEU A 364 -6.64 -14.76 8.27
C LEU A 364 -6.61 -16.09 9.01
N THR A 365 -7.23 -16.15 10.19
CA THR A 365 -7.38 -17.44 10.90
C THR A 365 -8.30 -18.37 10.10
N MET A 366 -8.16 -19.69 10.25
CA MET A 366 -9.05 -20.61 9.56
C MET A 366 -10.51 -20.58 10.06
N ALA A 367 -10.76 -19.98 11.22
CA ALA A 367 -12.11 -19.80 11.76
C ALA A 367 -12.86 -18.63 11.08
N GLN A 368 -12.12 -17.70 10.48
CA GLN A 368 -12.64 -16.56 9.73
C GLN A 368 -13.13 -16.97 8.34
#